data_AF-A0A673I7U0-F1
#
_entry.id   AF-A0A673I7U0-F1
#
_cell.length_a   1.000
_cell.length_b   1.000
_cell.length_c   1.000
_cell.angle_alpha   90.00
_cell.angle_beta   90.00
_cell.angle_gamma   90.00
#
_symmetry.space_group_name_H-M   'P 1'
#
loop_
_entity.id
_entity.type
_entity.pdbx_description
1 polymer ?
#
loop_
_entity_poly.entity_id
_entity_poly.type
_entity_poly.pdbx_seq_one_letter_code
_entity_poly.pdbx_strand_id
1 'polypeptide(L)'
;MNNHTCVCLCVCVCVSVCVSVSVCLCVTCVCQAFMALDALADGGVKMGLPRRLAVRLGAQALLGAAKMLLDSEQHPGQLKDNVCSPGGATIHALHFLESGGFRSLLINAVEASCIRTRELQFLADQEKISPAAIKKTTLDKVLQQPGVSSTSVATKSRVNLFNNRSGVKK
;
A
#
# COMPACT_ATOMS: atom_id res chain seq x y z
N MET A 1 29.26 1.85 -14.68
CA MET A 1 29.16 2.03 -13.22
C MET A 1 27.79 2.64 -12.94
N ASN A 2 26.70 1.94 -13.25
CA ASN A 2 26.07 0.91 -12.41
C ASN A 2 25.95 1.37 -10.95
N ASN A 3 24.76 1.79 -10.50
CA ASN A 3 24.01 1.13 -9.42
C ASN A 3 22.84 1.97 -8.86
N HIS A 4 21.63 1.50 -9.19
CA HIS A 4 20.45 1.34 -8.32
C HIS A 4 19.76 2.57 -7.68
N THR A 5 18.83 3.18 -8.41
CA THR A 5 17.56 3.69 -7.84
C THR A 5 16.34 3.29 -8.69
N CYS A 6 16.39 2.09 -9.26
CA CYS A 6 15.20 1.40 -9.78
C CYS A 6 14.43 0.77 -8.60
N VAL A 7 13.87 1.61 -7.72
CA VAL A 7 12.89 1.21 -6.69
C VAL A 7 11.45 1.45 -7.16
N CYS A 8 11.29 1.91 -8.41
CA CYS A 8 9.99 2.00 -9.07
C CYS A 8 9.72 0.71 -9.84
N LEU A 9 8.67 -0.01 -9.44
CA LEU A 9 7.93 -0.98 -10.26
C LEU A 9 8.72 -2.19 -10.78
N CYS A 10 9.01 -3.14 -9.89
CA CYS A 10 9.14 -4.54 -10.30
C CYS A 10 8.26 -5.45 -9.42
N VAL A 11 6.96 -5.15 -9.39
CA VAL A 11 5.93 -6.13 -9.01
C VAL A 11 4.92 -6.17 -10.15
N CYS A 12 5.40 -6.60 -11.33
CA CYS A 12 4.53 -6.95 -12.44
C CYS A 12 4.15 -8.43 -12.25
N VAL A 13 2.92 -8.64 -11.78
CA VAL A 13 2.11 -9.85 -11.94
C VAL A 13 2.65 -11.16 -11.34
N CYS A 14 2.20 -11.46 -10.11
CA CYS A 14 1.70 -12.80 -9.75
C CYS A 14 0.93 -12.74 -8.40
N VAL A 15 -0.34 -13.15 -8.43
CA VAL A 15 -1.25 -13.47 -7.29
C VAL A 15 -1.92 -12.28 -6.57
N SER A 16 -3.20 -12.06 -6.89
CA SER A 16 -4.10 -10.99 -6.40
C SER A 16 -4.27 -10.86 -4.87
N VAL A 17 -3.69 -11.77 -4.07
CA VAL A 17 -3.71 -11.73 -2.59
C VAL A 17 -2.32 -11.40 -2.01
N CYS A 18 -1.23 -11.78 -2.70
CA CYS A 18 0.14 -11.51 -2.24
C CYS A 18 0.52 -10.02 -2.34
N VAL A 19 -0.02 -9.31 -3.34
CA VAL A 19 0.29 -7.89 -3.58
C VAL A 19 -0.20 -6.99 -2.43
N SER A 20 -1.39 -7.26 -1.88
CA SER A 20 -1.96 -6.41 -0.81
C SER A 20 -1.16 -6.52 0.49
N VAL A 21 -0.78 -7.73 0.89
CA VAL A 21 -0.04 -7.94 2.15
C VAL A 21 1.39 -7.44 2.05
N SER A 22 2.05 -7.66 0.91
CA SER A 22 3.44 -7.21 0.69
C SER A 22 3.54 -5.68 0.74
N VAL A 23 2.67 -4.96 0.03
CA VAL A 23 2.67 -3.48 0.05
C VAL A 23 2.31 -2.94 1.43
N CYS A 24 1.34 -3.56 2.11
CA CYS A 24 0.99 -3.17 3.48
C CYS A 24 2.19 -3.31 4.40
N LEU A 25 2.94 -4.41 4.32
CA LEU A 25 4.11 -4.64 5.16
C LEU A 25 5.19 -3.60 4.89
N CYS A 26 5.52 -3.31 3.62
CA CYS A 26 6.61 -2.39 3.27
C CYS A 26 6.34 -0.94 3.69
N VAL A 27 5.13 -0.43 3.50
CA VAL A 27 4.82 0.98 3.80
C VAL A 27 4.58 1.17 5.30
N THR A 28 3.89 0.24 5.95
CA THR A 28 3.63 0.34 7.40
C THR A 28 4.87 0.10 8.24
N CYS A 29 5.79 -0.79 7.82
CA CYS A 29 7.02 -1.05 8.57
C CYS A 29 7.94 0.18 8.59
N VAL A 30 7.96 0.96 7.50
CA VAL A 30 8.71 2.22 7.43
C VAL A 30 8.15 3.25 8.41
N CYS A 31 6.82 3.41 8.46
CA CYS A 31 6.18 4.31 9.43
C CYS A 31 6.39 3.88 10.88
N GLN A 32 6.28 2.57 11.17
CA GLN A 32 6.57 2.02 12.50
C GLN A 32 8.02 2.27 12.91
N ALA A 33 8.97 2.13 11.98
CA ALA A 33 10.38 2.42 12.23
C ALA A 33 10.60 3.91 12.56
N PHE A 34 9.94 4.83 11.86
CA PHE A 34 10.01 6.26 12.18
C PHE A 34 9.42 6.58 13.56
N MET A 35 8.27 6.00 13.90
CA MET A 35 7.70 6.14 15.24
C MET A 35 8.63 5.59 16.33
N ALA A 36 9.24 4.42 16.09
CA ALA A 36 10.21 3.85 17.00
C ALA A 36 11.44 4.74 17.17
N LEU A 37 11.95 5.35 16.09
CA LEU A 37 13.07 6.30 16.16
C LEU A 37 12.74 7.54 16.98
N ASP A 38 11.54 8.07 16.82
CA ASP A 38 11.10 9.24 17.57
C ASP A 38 11.04 8.95 19.07
N ALA A 39 10.44 7.81 19.44
CA ALA A 39 10.35 7.33 20.81
C ALA A 39 11.72 6.98 21.41
N LEU A 40 12.62 6.36 20.63
CA LEU A 40 14.00 6.08 21.05
C LEU A 40 14.78 7.38 21.29
N ALA A 41 14.57 8.39 20.43
CA ALA A 41 15.21 9.68 20.60
C ALA A 41 14.69 10.43 21.83
N ASP A 42 13.39 10.34 22.14
CA ASP A 42 12.83 10.91 23.37
C ASP A 42 13.32 10.19 24.62
N GLY A 43 13.43 8.85 24.56
CA GLY A 43 14.07 8.06 25.60
C GLY A 43 15.52 8.48 25.83
N GLY A 44 16.28 8.72 24.75
CA GLY A 44 17.66 9.22 24.83
C GLY A 44 17.75 10.60 25.47
N VAL A 45 16.85 11.52 25.11
CA VAL A 45 16.79 12.87 25.71
C VAL A 45 16.43 12.80 27.19
N LYS A 46 15.50 11.92 27.57
CA LYS A 46 15.15 11.67 28.98
C LYS A 46 16.36 11.19 29.81
N MET A 47 17.28 10.47 29.17
CA MET A 47 18.53 10.02 29.79
C MET A 47 19.69 11.04 29.65
N GLY A 48 19.43 12.23 29.12
CA GLY A 48 20.39 13.34 29.05
C GLY A 48 21.15 13.49 27.74
N LEU A 49 20.80 12.75 26.67
CA LEU A 49 21.43 12.91 25.37
C LEU A 49 20.90 14.12 24.60
N PRO A 50 21.73 14.83 23.83
CA PRO A 50 21.24 15.87 22.94
C PRO A 50 20.41 15.24 21.81
N ARG A 51 19.24 15.84 21.53
CA ARG A 51 18.25 15.33 20.57
C ARG A 51 18.86 14.92 19.21
N ARG A 52 19.74 15.77 18.67
CA ARG A 52 20.41 15.51 17.38
C ARG A 52 21.27 14.24 17.40
N LEU A 53 21.92 13.95 18.52
CA LEU A 53 22.73 12.75 18.67
C LEU A 53 21.84 11.52 18.88
N ALA A 54 20.78 11.64 19.70
CA ALA A 54 19.85 10.55 19.98
C ALA A 54 19.21 10.00 18.70
N VAL A 55 18.73 10.90 17.82
CA VAL A 55 18.15 10.51 16.51
C VAL A 55 19.18 9.80 15.63
N ARG A 56 20.42 10.31 15.56
CA ARG A 56 21.49 9.71 14.75
C ARG A 56 21.87 8.32 15.24
N LEU A 57 22.02 8.15 16.56
CA LEU A 57 22.35 6.86 17.17
C LEU A 57 21.22 5.84 16.94
N GLY A 58 19.96 6.25 17.13
CA GLY A 58 18.81 5.40 16.86
C GLY A 58 18.75 4.94 15.39
N ALA A 59 18.92 5.87 14.45
CA ALA A 59 18.89 5.55 13.02
C ALA A 59 20.00 4.58 12.62
N GLN A 60 21.23 4.80 13.12
CA GLN A 60 22.36 3.92 12.86
C GLN A 60 22.17 2.53 13.48
N ALA A 61 21.57 2.45 14.67
CA ALA A 61 21.28 1.18 15.34
C ALA A 61 20.27 0.35 14.54
N LEU A 62 19.17 0.96 14.05
CA LEU A 62 18.19 0.27 13.21
C LEU A 62 18.79 -0.18 11.87
N LEU A 63 19.61 0.66 11.24
CA LEU A 63 20.30 0.31 10.00
C LEU A 63 21.27 -0.87 10.21
N GLY A 64 22.03 -0.87 11.31
CA GLY A 64 22.92 -1.96 11.67
C GLY A 64 22.18 -3.26 11.94
N ALA A 65 21.08 -3.21 12.70
CA ALA A 65 20.25 -4.38 13.00
C ALA A 65 19.63 -4.99 11.75
N ALA A 66 19.07 -4.15 10.86
CA ALA A 66 18.51 -4.62 9.59
C ALA A 66 19.59 -5.24 8.70
N LYS A 67 20.77 -4.61 8.61
CA LYS A 67 21.89 -5.14 7.83
C LYS A 67 22.38 -6.49 8.38
N MET A 68 22.53 -6.62 9.69
CA MET A 68 22.92 -7.88 10.32
C MET A 68 21.92 -9.01 10.03
N LEU A 69 20.62 -8.70 9.98
CA LEU A 69 19.58 -9.68 9.64
C LEU A 69 19.62 -10.08 8.16
N LEU A 70 19.92 -9.13 7.26
CA LEU A 70 20.02 -9.40 5.82
C LEU A 70 21.30 -10.18 5.46
N ASP A 71 22.40 -9.90 6.15
CA ASP A 71 23.70 -10.55 5.91
C ASP A 71 23.81 -11.91 6.62
N SER A 72 22.91 -12.24 7.55
CA SER A 72 22.93 -13.48 8.34
C SER A 72 21.80 -14.42 7.96
N GLU A 73 22.08 -15.72 7.90
CA GLU A 73 21.06 -16.77 7.71
C GLU A 73 20.46 -17.26 9.05
N GLN A 74 20.84 -16.66 10.17
CA GLN A 74 20.37 -17.07 11.49
C GLN A 74 18.95 -16.55 11.79
N HIS A 75 18.22 -17.29 12.62
CA HIS A 75 16.90 -16.87 13.08
C HIS A 75 17.00 -15.54 13.88
N PRO A 76 16.06 -14.57 13.69
CA PRO A 76 16.09 -13.28 14.38
C PRO A 76 16.12 -13.38 15.91
N GLY A 77 15.53 -14.44 16.47
CA GLY A 77 15.62 -14.73 17.91
C GLY A 77 17.06 -14.98 18.38
N GLN A 78 17.86 -15.68 17.58
CA GLN A 78 19.26 -15.93 17.88
C GLN A 78 20.09 -14.64 17.79
N LEU A 79 19.87 -13.81 16.76
CA LEU A 79 20.53 -12.49 16.65
C LEU A 79 20.23 -11.63 17.88
N LYS A 80 18.98 -11.63 18.34
CA LYS A 80 18.56 -10.90 19.54
C LYS A 80 19.27 -11.42 20.79
N ASP A 81 19.43 -12.74 20.94
CA ASP A 81 20.17 -13.33 22.06
C ASP A 81 21.68 -13.04 21.99
N ASN A 82 22.27 -12.99 20.79
CA ASN A 82 23.68 -12.63 20.60
C ASN A 82 24.01 -11.19 21.03
N VAL A 83 23.02 -10.29 21.06
CA VAL A 83 23.16 -8.90 21.56
C VAL A 83 22.92 -8.81 23.07
N CYS A 84 22.24 -9.80 23.66
CA CYS A 84 21.91 -9.80 25.09
C CYS A 84 23.00 -10.52 25.88
N SER A 85 23.83 -9.77 26.60
CA SER A 85 24.72 -10.35 27.60
C SER A 85 23.94 -10.77 28.86
N PRO A 86 24.36 -11.85 29.55
CA PRO A 86 23.71 -12.29 30.79
C PRO A 86 23.83 -11.20 31.87
N GLY A 87 22.70 -10.77 32.43
CA GLY A 87 22.64 -9.69 33.42
C GLY A 87 22.91 -8.28 32.88
N GLY A 88 22.97 -8.10 31.55
CA GLY A 88 23.22 -6.81 30.92
C GLY A 88 22.00 -5.88 30.88
N ALA A 89 22.23 -4.61 30.54
CA ALA A 89 21.13 -3.63 30.43
C ALA A 89 20.08 -4.00 29.35
N THR A 90 20.51 -4.67 28.27
CA THR A 90 19.64 -5.05 27.17
C THR A 90 18.54 -6.02 27.59
N ILE A 91 18.84 -7.00 28.45
CA ILE A 91 17.82 -7.98 28.87
C ILE A 91 16.77 -7.34 29.79
N HIS A 92 17.17 -6.36 30.61
CA HIS A 92 16.24 -5.58 31.41
C HIS A 92 15.32 -4.72 30.53
N ALA A 93 15.87 -4.06 29.51
CA ALA A 93 15.08 -3.29 28.55
C ALA A 93 14.08 -4.20 27.79
N LEU A 94 14.53 -5.37 27.34
CA LEU A 94 13.68 -6.32 26.65
C LEU A 94 12.54 -6.83 27.54
N HIS A 95 12.80 -7.09 28.81
CA HIS A 95 11.76 -7.49 29.77
C HIS A 95 10.64 -6.45 29.90
N PHE A 96 10.97 -5.16 29.94
CA PHE A 96 9.96 -4.09 29.93
C PHE A 96 9.18 -4.04 28.61
N LEU A 97 9.84 -4.22 27.47
CA LEU A 97 9.18 -4.23 26.16
C LEU A 97 8.21 -5.42 26.02
N GLU A 98 8.60 -6.60 26.50
CA GLU A 98 7.73 -7.79 26.52
C GLU A 98 6.56 -7.61 27.50
N SER A 99 6.79 -6.99 28.66
CA SER A 99 5.73 -6.67 29.62
C SER A 99 4.69 -5.71 29.05
N GLY A 100 5.12 -4.80 28.16
CA GLY A 100 4.26 -3.89 27.42
C GLY A 100 3.58 -4.49 26.18
N GLY A 101 3.81 -5.77 25.88
CA GLY A 101 3.22 -6.43 24.72
C GLY A 101 3.76 -5.89 23.38
N PHE A 102 5.03 -5.52 23.31
CA PHE A 102 5.61 -4.94 22.09
C PHE A 102 5.37 -5.83 20.84
N ARG A 103 5.47 -7.15 20.99
CA ARG A 103 5.22 -8.10 19.89
C ARG A 103 3.78 -8.08 19.40
N SER A 104 2.82 -8.08 20.32
CA SER A 104 1.40 -8.10 19.95
C SER A 104 1.00 -6.78 19.29
N LEU A 105 1.56 -5.65 19.72
CA LEU A 105 1.32 -4.35 19.07
C LEU A 105 1.75 -4.35 17.59
N LEU A 106 2.91 -4.90 17.27
CA LEU A 106 3.38 -4.98 15.89
C LEU A 106 2.51 -5.92 15.04
N ILE A 107 2.11 -7.07 15.59
CA ILE A 107 1.22 -8.03 14.91
C ILE A 107 -0.13 -7.36 14.62
N ASN A 108 -0.75 -6.76 15.64
CA ASN A 108 -2.03 -6.08 15.52
C ASN A 108 -1.97 -4.90 14.53
N ALA A 109 -0.86 -4.17 14.47
CA ALA A 109 -0.69 -3.08 13.52
C ALA A 109 -0.68 -3.57 12.06
N VAL A 110 0.01 -4.68 11.78
CA VAL A 110 0.02 -5.30 10.44
C VAL A 110 -1.36 -5.86 10.09
N GLU A 111 -2.01 -6.53 11.05
CA GLU A 111 -3.36 -7.07 10.87
C GLU A 111 -4.37 -5.96 10.57
N ALA A 112 -4.43 -4.92 11.39
CA ALA A 112 -5.33 -3.78 11.20
C ALA A 112 -5.11 -3.09 9.86
N SER A 113 -3.86 -2.91 9.44
CA SER A 113 -3.56 -2.35 8.12
C SER A 113 -4.05 -3.26 6.99
N CYS A 114 -3.87 -4.57 7.11
CA CYS A 114 -4.30 -5.53 6.08
C CYS A 114 -5.83 -5.57 5.96
N ILE A 115 -6.54 -5.60 7.10
CA ILE A 115 -8.00 -5.54 7.14
C ILE A 115 -8.49 -4.27 6.46
N ARG A 116 -7.93 -3.11 6.81
CA ARG A 116 -8.33 -1.84 6.22
C ARG A 116 -8.11 -1.79 4.71
N THR A 117 -6.98 -2.29 4.22
CA THR A 117 -6.69 -2.34 2.78
C THR A 117 -7.70 -3.22 2.04
N ARG A 118 -8.12 -4.35 2.63
CA ARG A 118 -9.15 -5.22 2.06
C ARG A 118 -10.53 -4.55 2.03
N GLU A 119 -10.91 -3.83 3.08
CA GLU A 119 -12.15 -3.05 3.11
C GLU A 119 -12.17 -1.99 2.00
N LEU A 120 -11.09 -1.24 1.85
CA LEU A 120 -10.97 -0.21 0.81
C LEU A 120 -11.03 -0.82 -0.60
N GLN A 121 -10.42 -1.99 -0.79
CA GLN A 121 -10.49 -2.71 -2.06
C GLN A 121 -11.94 -3.11 -2.39
N PHE A 122 -12.68 -3.64 -1.42
CA PHE A 122 -14.09 -4.01 -1.60
C PHE A 122 -14.97 -2.81 -1.95
N LEU A 123 -14.72 -1.65 -1.36
CA LEU A 123 -15.44 -0.41 -1.71
C LEU A 123 -15.10 0.07 -3.13
N ALA A 124 -13.84 -0.02 -3.55
CA ALA A 124 -13.42 0.34 -4.91
C ALA A 124 -14.04 -0.58 -5.99
N ASP A 125 -14.25 -1.85 -5.65
CA ASP A 125 -14.91 -2.81 -6.55
C ASP A 125 -16.43 -2.53 -6.69
N GLN A 126 -17.05 -1.89 -5.68
CA GLN A 126 -18.45 -1.45 -5.76
C GLN A 126 -18.65 -0.18 -6.60
N GLU A 127 -17.67 0.74 -6.60
CA GLU A 127 -17.71 1.94 -7.46
C GLU A 127 -17.55 1.62 -8.94
N LYS A 128 -17.01 0.45 -9.29
CA LYS A 128 -17.10 -0.12 -10.65
C LYS A 128 -18.51 -0.65 -10.88
N ILE A 129 -19.45 0.27 -10.96
CA ILE A 129 -20.78 0.07 -11.51
C ILE A 129 -20.62 -0.67 -12.83
N SER A 130 -21.08 -1.92 -12.84
CA SER A 130 -21.02 -2.76 -14.02
C SER A 130 -21.70 -2.06 -15.20
N PRO A 131 -21.19 -2.20 -16.44
CA PRO A 131 -21.80 -1.61 -17.63
C PRO A 131 -23.25 -2.08 -17.88
N ALA A 132 -23.76 -3.05 -17.11
CA ALA A 132 -25.16 -3.47 -17.12
C ALA A 132 -26.11 -2.47 -16.42
N ALA A 133 -25.65 -1.74 -15.39
CA ALA A 133 -26.45 -0.69 -14.76
C ALA A 133 -26.64 0.50 -15.72
N ILE A 134 -25.60 0.84 -16.50
CA ILE A 134 -25.68 1.88 -17.54
C ILE A 134 -26.77 1.54 -18.57
N LYS A 135 -26.89 0.29 -19.02
CA LYS A 135 -27.92 -0.11 -19.99
C LYS A 135 -29.34 0.03 -19.43
N LYS A 136 -29.55 -0.27 -18.14
CA LYS A 136 -30.87 -0.14 -17.50
C LYS A 136 -31.26 1.33 -17.32
N THR A 137 -30.34 2.16 -16.81
CA THR A 137 -30.55 3.61 -16.65
C THR A 137 -30.70 4.34 -18.00
N THR A 138 -30.10 3.82 -19.07
CA THR A 138 -30.26 4.38 -20.43
C THR A 138 -31.57 3.91 -21.07
N LEU A 139 -31.99 2.65 -20.87
CA LEU A 139 -33.28 2.16 -21.36
C LEU A 139 -34.48 2.82 -20.65
N ASP A 140 -34.40 3.05 -19.34
CA ASP A 140 -35.46 3.75 -18.60
C ASP A 140 -35.61 5.21 -19.09
N LYS A 141 -34.51 5.86 -19.47
CA LYS A 141 -34.51 7.20 -20.10
C LYS A 141 -35.03 7.20 -21.54
N VAL A 142 -34.94 6.08 -22.26
CA VAL A 142 -35.48 5.93 -23.63
C VAL A 142 -36.98 5.59 -23.59
N LEU A 143 -37.44 4.85 -22.59
CA LEU A 143 -38.87 4.50 -22.41
C LEU A 143 -39.72 5.64 -21.83
N GLN A 144 -39.11 6.67 -21.24
CA GLN A 144 -39.80 7.85 -20.69
C GLN A 144 -39.95 9.02 -21.68
N GLN A 145 -39.63 8.83 -22.97
CA GLN A 145 -40.04 9.81 -23.98
C GLN A 145 -41.53 9.61 -24.30
N PRO A 146 -42.43 10.57 -23.99
CA PRO A 146 -43.82 10.49 -24.41
C PRO A 146 -43.87 10.71 -25.93
N GLY A 147 -43.82 9.65 -26.74
CA GLY A 147 -43.92 9.85 -28.19
C GLY A 147 -43.66 8.72 -29.18
N VAL A 148 -43.39 7.46 -28.81
CA VAL A 148 -43.30 6.38 -29.82
C VAL A 148 -44.12 5.16 -29.41
N SER A 149 -45.35 5.14 -29.93
CA SER A 149 -46.22 3.98 -29.99
C SER A 149 -45.56 2.85 -30.76
N SER A 150 -45.79 1.62 -30.29
CA SER A 150 -45.39 0.37 -30.92
C SER A 150 -45.92 0.26 -32.35
N THR A 151 -45.07 0.46 -33.37
CA THR A 151 -45.32 -0.09 -34.70
C THR A 151 -44.02 -0.28 -35.48
N SER A 152 -43.89 -1.49 -36.03
CA SER A 152 -42.96 -1.96 -37.05
C SER A 152 -42.26 -0.89 -37.91
N VAL A 153 -40.97 -1.08 -38.22
CA VAL A 153 -40.45 -1.17 -39.60
C VAL A 153 -38.99 -1.65 -39.55
N ALA A 154 -38.77 -2.84 -40.10
CA ALA A 154 -37.49 -3.25 -40.61
C ALA A 154 -37.19 -2.47 -41.90
N THR A 155 -36.03 -1.81 -42.03
CA THR A 155 -35.44 -1.59 -43.36
C THR A 155 -33.93 -1.38 -43.34
N LYS A 156 -33.27 -2.22 -44.11
CA LYS A 156 -31.89 -2.21 -44.60
C LYS A 156 -31.67 -0.95 -45.45
N SER A 157 -30.58 -0.19 -45.27
CA SER A 157 -30.06 0.81 -46.24
C SER A 157 -28.62 1.21 -45.86
N ARG A 158 -27.58 0.50 -46.32
CA ARG A 158 -26.74 0.84 -47.49
C ARG A 158 -26.47 2.35 -47.62
N VAL A 159 -25.43 2.82 -46.95
CA VAL A 159 -24.88 4.19 -47.10
C VAL A 159 -23.92 4.21 -48.28
N ASN A 160 -24.20 5.05 -49.27
CA ASN A 160 -23.20 5.67 -50.13
C ASN A 160 -23.83 6.86 -50.87
N LEU A 161 -23.46 8.09 -50.50
CA LEU A 161 -23.61 9.25 -51.39
C LEU A 161 -22.71 10.41 -50.93
N PHE A 162 -21.40 10.28 -51.20
CA PHE A 162 -20.54 11.44 -51.39
C PHE A 162 -20.64 11.86 -52.86
N ASN A 163 -21.32 12.97 -53.17
CA ASN A 163 -20.80 13.96 -54.12
C ASN A 163 -21.62 15.27 -54.15
N ASN A 164 -20.95 16.32 -54.64
CA ASN A 164 -21.39 17.65 -55.10
C ASN A 164 -21.60 18.76 -54.06
N ARG A 165 -21.21 20.02 -54.31
CA ARG A 165 -20.26 20.69 -55.25
C ARG A 165 -20.34 22.19 -54.94
N SER A 166 -19.22 22.89 -55.05
CA SER A 166 -19.02 24.29 -55.50
C SER A 166 -17.78 24.83 -54.78
N GLY A 167 -16.67 25.25 -55.40
CA GLY A 167 -16.45 25.86 -56.70
C GLY A 167 -16.41 27.39 -56.53
N VAL A 168 -15.19 28.00 -56.56
CA VAL A 168 -14.82 29.25 -57.27
C VAL A 168 -13.56 29.95 -56.67
N LYS A 169 -12.55 30.11 -57.54
CA LYS A 169 -11.43 31.11 -57.67
C LYS A 169 -10.39 31.18 -56.52
N LYS A 170 -9.09 31.23 -56.79
CA LYS A 170 -8.35 31.92 -57.86
C LYS A 170 -7.05 31.18 -58.17
#